data_AF-A0AAV5MT54-F1
#
_entry.id   AF-A0AAV5MT54-F1
#
_cell.length_a   1.000
_cell.length_b   1.000
_cell.length_c   1.000
_cell.angle_alpha   90.00
_cell.angle_beta   90.00
_cell.angle_gamma   90.00
#
_symmetry.space_group_name_H-M   'P 1'
#
loop_
_entity.id
_entity.type
_entity.pdbx_description
1 polymer ?
#
loop_
_entity_poly.entity_id
_entity_poly.type
_entity_poly.pdbx_seq_one_letter_code
_entity_poly.pdbx_strand_id
1 'polypeptide(L)'
;MMLAKSEAKILHEKISDKAYNDEEIIRIISTRSKAQLNATLNHYNNAFGNAINKDLKADPNEFLKLLRVTIKCLTCPEKYFEKVLRQAINKLGTDEWVLTRVVTSRAEVDIWLSCKWYPTSNLLN
;
A
#
# COMPACT_ATOMS: atom_id res chain seq x y z
N MET A 1 -18.85 -8.14 -10.19
CA MET A 1 -17.56 -8.09 -10.93
C MET A 1 -17.42 -6.88 -11.88
N MET A 2 -18.49 -6.32 -12.47
CA MET A 2 -18.35 -5.16 -13.37
C MET A 2 -17.78 -3.91 -12.68
N LEU A 3 -18.16 -3.65 -11.42
CA LEU A 3 -17.71 -2.46 -10.68
C LEU A 3 -16.19 -2.41 -10.47
N ALA A 4 -15.57 -3.53 -10.09
CA ALA A 4 -14.13 -3.58 -9.87
C ALA A 4 -13.35 -3.30 -11.18
N LYS A 5 -13.87 -3.79 -12.31
CA LYS A 5 -13.30 -3.53 -13.63
C LYS A 5 -13.48 -2.08 -14.07
N SER A 6 -14.63 -1.45 -13.81
CA SER A 6 -14.84 -0.03 -14.13
C SER A 6 -13.96 0.88 -13.28
N GLU A 7 -13.89 0.62 -11.97
CA GLU A 7 -13.05 1.39 -11.05
C GLU A 7 -11.57 1.24 -11.38
N ALA A 8 -11.12 0.04 -11.79
CA ALA A 8 -9.74 -0.16 -12.23
C ALA A 8 -9.38 0.72 -13.43
N LYS A 9 -10.30 0.87 -14.39
CA LYS A 9 -10.10 1.76 -15.55
C LYS A 9 -10.04 3.23 -15.12
N ILE A 10 -10.96 3.68 -14.27
CA ILE A 10 -10.98 5.05 -13.75
C ILE A 10 -9.66 5.36 -13.04
N LEU A 11 -9.18 4.46 -12.17
CA LEU A 11 -7.88 4.63 -11.52
C LEU A 11 -6.74 4.78 -12.53
N HIS A 12 -6.73 3.97 -13.59
CA HIS A 12 -5.64 4.00 -14.58
C HIS A 12 -5.66 5.28 -15.43
N GLU A 13 -6.83 5.71 -15.87
CA GLU A 13 -7.03 6.96 -16.62
C GLU A 13 -6.54 8.15 -15.79
N LYS A 14 -7.04 8.31 -14.55
CA LYS A 14 -6.65 9.43 -13.68
C LYS A 14 -5.18 9.42 -13.29
N ILE A 15 -4.58 8.24 -13.08
CA ILE A 15 -3.14 8.11 -12.79
C ILE A 15 -2.30 8.46 -14.03
N SER A 16 -2.75 8.08 -15.23
CA SER A 16 -2.07 8.39 -16.50
C SER A 16 -2.11 9.90 -16.79
N ASP A 17 -3.23 10.55 -16.47
CA ASP A 17 -3.40 12.01 -16.57
C ASP A 17 -2.69 12.79 -15.44
N LYS A 18 -2.00 12.10 -14.53
CA LYS A 18 -1.37 12.66 -13.33
C LYS A 18 -2.34 13.41 -12.38
N ALA A 19 -3.64 13.14 -12.50
CA ALA A 19 -4.69 13.71 -11.66
C ALA A 19 -4.83 12.92 -10.34
N TYR A 20 -3.76 12.85 -9.55
CA TYR A 20 -3.67 11.96 -8.39
C TYR A 20 -4.64 12.31 -7.25
N ASN A 21 -5.00 13.59 -7.13
CA ASN A 21 -5.93 14.12 -6.14
C ASN A 21 -7.38 14.21 -6.65
N ASP A 22 -7.68 13.56 -7.78
CA ASP A 22 -9.03 13.50 -8.33
C ASP A 22 -9.99 12.83 -7.33
N GLU A 23 -11.21 13.38 -7.24
CA GLU A 23 -12.23 12.93 -6.30
C GLU A 23 -12.56 11.45 -6.47
N GLU A 24 -12.48 10.91 -7.70
CA GLU A 24 -12.75 9.49 -7.95
C GLU A 24 -11.68 8.58 -7.35
N ILE A 25 -10.40 8.97 -7.41
CA ILE A 25 -9.32 8.22 -6.75
C ILE A 25 -9.57 8.19 -5.25
N ILE A 26 -9.86 9.36 -4.66
CA ILE A 26 -10.11 9.50 -3.23
C ILE A 26 -11.34 8.69 -2.83
N ARG A 27 -12.44 8.80 -3.59
CA ARG A 27 -13.69 8.07 -3.36
C ARG A 27 -13.47 6.56 -3.39
N ILE A 28 -12.76 6.03 -4.39
CA ILE A 28 -12.52 4.59 -4.52
C ILE A 28 -11.70 4.06 -3.35
N ILE A 29 -10.64 4.78 -2.94
CA ILE A 29 -9.74 4.30 -1.89
C ILE A 29 -10.35 4.48 -0.48
N SER A 30 -11.14 5.55 -0.25
CA SER A 30 -11.68 5.87 1.07
C SER A 30 -13.01 5.19 1.40
N THR A 31 -13.85 4.89 0.39
CA THR A 31 -15.24 4.42 0.63
C THR A 31 -15.44 2.93 0.38
N ARG A 32 -14.57 2.27 -0.37
CA ARG A 32 -14.75 0.85 -0.73
C ARG A 32 -14.31 -0.08 0.39
N SER A 33 -15.00 -1.20 0.51
CA SER A 33 -14.57 -2.27 1.41
C SER A 33 -13.22 -2.83 0.96
N LYS A 34 -12.44 -3.37 1.91
CA LYS A 34 -11.11 -3.96 1.62
C LYS A 34 -11.19 -5.06 0.54
N ALA A 35 -12.23 -5.88 0.58
CA ALA A 35 -12.46 -6.94 -0.40
C ALA A 35 -12.71 -6.37 -1.82
N GLN A 36 -13.55 -5.33 -1.92
CA GLN A 36 -13.83 -4.67 -3.19
C GLN A 36 -12.58 -3.95 -3.73
N LEU A 37 -11.84 -3.24 -2.87
CA LEU A 37 -10.61 -2.55 -3.25
C LEU A 37 -9.56 -3.55 -3.77
N ASN A 38 -9.37 -4.67 -3.08
CA ASN A 38 -8.49 -5.75 -3.55
C ASN A 38 -8.91 -6.28 -4.93
N ALA A 39 -10.21 -6.49 -5.15
CA ALA A 39 -10.71 -6.91 -6.47
C ALA A 39 -10.41 -5.86 -7.55
N THR A 40 -10.62 -4.57 -7.26
CA THR A 40 -10.31 -3.45 -8.16
C THR A 40 -8.82 -3.41 -8.51
N LEU A 41 -7.93 -3.56 -7.52
CA LEU A 41 -6.48 -3.55 -7.76
C LEU A 41 -5.98 -4.79 -8.51
N ASN A 42 -6.59 -5.95 -8.28
CA ASN A 42 -6.31 -7.15 -9.06
C ASN A 42 -6.72 -6.96 -10.53
N HIS A 43 -7.91 -6.39 -10.77
CA HIS A 43 -8.34 -6.04 -12.13
C HIS A 43 -7.43 -5.00 -12.78
N TYR A 44 -6.95 -4.01 -12.03
CA TYR A 44 -5.98 -3.03 -12.48
C TYR A 44 -4.70 -3.72 -12.97
N ASN A 45 -4.10 -4.57 -12.13
CA ASN A 45 -2.87 -5.28 -12.48
C ASN A 45 -3.05 -6.21 -13.69
N ASN A 46 -4.18 -6.91 -13.78
CA ASN A 46 -4.48 -7.81 -14.89
C ASN A 46 -4.75 -7.08 -16.21
N ALA A 47 -5.34 -5.88 -16.14
CA ALA A 47 -5.69 -5.10 -17.34
C ALA A 47 -4.51 -4.29 -17.89
N PHE A 48 -3.64 -3.77 -17.02
CA PHE A 48 -2.59 -2.81 -17.40
C PHE A 48 -1.17 -3.38 -17.24
N GLY A 49 -1.02 -4.62 -16.75
CA GLY A 49 0.27 -5.32 -16.64
C GLY A 49 1.20 -4.80 -15.54
N ASN A 50 0.84 -3.69 -14.88
CA ASN A 50 1.60 -3.09 -13.80
C ASN A 50 0.74 -2.97 -12.54
N ALA A 51 1.36 -3.25 -11.39
CA ALA A 51 0.73 -2.99 -10.12
C ALA A 51 0.63 -1.47 -9.90
N ILE A 52 -0.53 -0.98 -9.45
CA ILE A 52 -0.79 0.45 -9.20
C ILE A 52 0.34 1.15 -8.42
N ASN A 53 0.96 0.43 -7.47
CA ASN A 53 2.05 0.94 -6.65
C ASN A 53 3.29 1.33 -7.48
N LYS A 54 3.52 0.70 -8.63
CA LYS A 54 4.61 1.02 -9.57
C LYS A 54 4.29 2.31 -10.32
N ASP A 55 3.07 2.45 -10.82
CA ASP A 55 2.64 3.64 -11.56
C ASP A 55 2.65 4.88 -10.66
N LEU A 56 2.25 4.72 -9.39
CA LEU A 56 2.37 5.76 -8.36
C LEU A 56 3.81 6.03 -7.88
N LYS A 57 4.84 5.29 -8.34
CA LYS A 57 6.25 5.60 -8.04
C LYS A 57 6.90 6.50 -9.07
N ALA A 58 6.29 6.72 -10.23
CA ALA A 58 6.90 7.45 -11.33
C ALA A 58 7.31 8.87 -10.92
N ASP A 59 6.48 9.55 -10.14
CA ASP A 59 6.72 10.93 -9.70
C ASP A 59 7.06 11.02 -8.20
N PRO A 60 8.12 11.76 -7.80
CA PRO A 60 8.51 11.96 -6.42
C PRO A 60 7.63 13.03 -5.73
N ASN A 61 6.37 12.69 -5.46
CA ASN A 61 5.42 13.54 -4.74
C ASN A 61 5.10 12.94 -3.35
N GLU A 62 5.07 13.77 -2.30
CA GLU A 62 4.67 13.37 -0.94
C GLU A 62 3.25 12.80 -0.90
N PHE A 63 2.32 13.39 -1.64
CA PHE A 63 0.96 12.86 -1.76
C PHE A 63 0.93 11.45 -2.35
N LEU A 64 1.77 11.18 -3.36
CA LEU A 64 1.92 9.84 -3.93
C LEU A 64 2.56 8.84 -2.96
N LYS A 65 3.46 9.29 -2.08
CA LYS A 65 3.98 8.46 -0.98
C LYS A 65 2.84 8.09 -0.03
N LEU A 66 2.02 9.05 0.37
CA LEU A 66 0.86 8.83 1.23
C LEU A 66 -0.14 7.86 0.58
N LEU A 67 -0.49 8.08 -0.69
CA LEU A 67 -1.43 7.24 -1.43
C LEU A 67 -0.98 5.77 -1.50
N ARG A 68 0.31 5.54 -1.78
CA ARG A 68 0.90 4.20 -1.79
C ARG A 68 0.88 3.55 -0.41
N VAL A 69 1.14 4.32 0.64
CA VAL A 69 1.04 3.83 2.02
C VAL A 69 -0.39 3.43 2.34
N THR A 70 -1.37 4.29 2.03
CA THR A 70 -2.80 4.02 2.25
C THR A 70 -3.24 2.74 1.54
N ILE A 71 -2.92 2.58 0.25
CA ILE A 71 -3.24 1.36 -0.50
C ILE A 71 -2.65 0.14 0.19
N LYS A 72 -1.37 0.17 0.57
CA LYS A 72 -0.73 -0.96 1.26
C LYS A 72 -1.39 -1.29 2.60
N CYS A 73 -1.72 -0.27 3.41
CA CYS A 73 -2.39 -0.48 4.69
C CYS A 73 -3.77 -1.12 4.53
N LEU A 74 -4.48 -0.83 3.43
CA LEU A 74 -5.80 -1.38 3.17
C LEU A 74 -5.76 -2.81 2.60
N THR A 75 -4.72 -3.13 1.81
CA THR A 75 -4.67 -4.38 1.03
C THR A 75 -3.76 -5.44 1.67
N CYS A 76 -2.61 -5.03 2.20
CA CYS A 76 -1.56 -5.89 2.75
C CYS A 76 -0.87 -5.20 3.96
N PRO A 77 -1.61 -4.95 5.06
CA PRO A 77 -1.10 -4.24 6.22
C PRO A 77 0.17 -4.87 6.81
N GLU A 78 0.27 -6.20 6.78
CA GLU A 78 1.43 -6.95 7.26
C GLU A 78 2.71 -6.58 6.52
N LYS A 79 2.65 -6.37 5.19
CA LYS A 79 3.79 -5.92 4.38
C LYS A 79 4.14 -4.45 4.62
N TYR A 80 3.15 -3.64 4.99
CA TYR A 80 3.40 -2.26 5.38
C TYR A 80 4.17 -2.21 6.71
N PHE A 81 3.65 -2.88 7.74
CA PHE A 81 4.28 -2.90 9.07
C PHE A 81 5.65 -3.57 9.05
N GLU A 82 5.83 -4.66 8.30
CA GLU A 82 7.14 -5.28 8.06
C GLU A 82 8.16 -4.28 7.52
N LYS A 83 7.77 -3.51 6.49
CA LYS A 83 8.65 -2.48 5.91
C LYS A 83 8.96 -1.37 6.92
N VAL A 84 7.96 -0.91 7.67
CA VAL A 84 8.13 0.14 8.69
C VAL A 84 9.09 -0.32 9.78
N LEU A 85 8.93 -1.55 10.28
CA LEU A 85 9.83 -2.15 11.26
C LEU A 85 11.25 -2.29 10.71
N ARG A 86 11.39 -2.78 9.46
CA ARG A 86 12.69 -2.90 8.80
C ARG A 86 13.39 -1.56 8.66
N GLN A 87 12.66 -0.51 8.29
CA GLN A 87 13.21 0.85 8.18
C GLN A 87 13.54 1.47 9.54
N ALA A 88 12.79 1.13 10.60
CA ALA A 88 13.07 1.58 11.95
C ALA A 88 14.35 0.94 12.53
N ILE A 89 14.61 -0.34 12.20
CA ILE A 89 15.74 -1.12 12.72
C ILE A 89 17.01 -0.94 11.87
N ASN A 90 16.90 -0.96 10.54
CA ASN A 90 18.06 -1.03 9.64
C ASN A 90 18.67 0.37 9.33
N LYS A 91 18.46 1.36 10.17
CA LYS A 91 19.11 2.68 10.03
C LYS A 91 20.37 2.76 10.90
N LEU A 92 21.14 3.83 10.78
CA LEU A 92 22.21 4.13 11.75
C LEU A 92 21.55 4.44 13.09
N GLY A 93 21.48 3.44 13.98
CA GLY A 93 20.67 3.45 15.20
C GLY A 93 19.25 2.91 14.98
N THR A 94 18.37 3.10 15.96
CA THR A 94 16.99 2.57 15.91
C THR A 94 15.98 3.71 15.98
N ASP A 95 14.86 3.57 15.28
CA ASP A 95 13.73 4.49 15.40
C ASP A 95 12.82 4.00 16.52
N GLU A 96 13.22 4.33 17.74
CA GLU A 96 12.53 3.83 18.94
C GLU A 96 11.05 4.24 18.96
N TRP A 97 10.73 5.44 18.48
CA TRP A 97 9.35 5.94 18.39
C TRP A 97 8.51 5.13 17.41
N VAL A 98 9.01 4.90 16.20
CA VAL A 98 8.30 4.09 15.19
C VAL A 98 8.20 2.63 15.64
N LEU A 99 9.28 2.07 16.17
CA LEU A 99 9.33 0.70 16.66
C LEU A 99 8.34 0.48 17.80
N THR A 100 8.37 1.32 18.84
CA THR A 100 7.46 1.25 19.99
C THR A 100 6.01 1.36 19.53
N ARG A 101 5.69 2.33 18.67
CA ARG A 101 4.32 2.51 18.17
C ARG A 101 3.81 1.27 17.45
N VAL A 102 4.61 0.67 16.56
CA VAL A 102 4.17 -0.54 15.83
C VAL A 102 4.05 -1.73 16.76
N VAL A 103 5.01 -1.95 17.65
CA VAL A 103 4.99 -3.07 18.60
C VAL A 103 3.78 -2.96 19.53
N THR A 104 3.61 -1.83 20.20
CA THR A 104 2.52 -1.65 21.18
C THR A 104 1.13 -1.69 20.52
N SER A 105 0.97 -1.17 19.31
CA SER A 105 -0.35 -1.15 18.64
C SER A 105 -0.72 -2.44 17.91
N ARG A 106 0.26 -3.29 17.53
CA ARG A 106 0.02 -4.48 16.70
C ARG A 106 0.33 -5.80 17.41
N ALA A 107 0.91 -5.78 18.61
CA ALA A 107 1.30 -6.97 19.37
C ALA A 107 0.19 -8.02 19.45
N GLU A 108 -1.04 -7.58 19.73
CA GLU A 108 -2.20 -8.46 19.93
C GLU A 108 -3.07 -8.62 18.66
N VAL A 109 -2.68 -8.00 17.54
CA VAL A 109 -3.48 -7.97 16.31
C VAL A 109 -2.88 -8.87 15.23
N ASP A 110 -1.69 -8.52 14.73
CA ASP A 110 -1.11 -9.16 13.54
C ASP A 110 0.42 -9.01 13.45
N ILE A 111 1.10 -8.63 14.53
CA ILE A 111 2.56 -8.46 14.50
C ILE A 111 3.27 -9.74 14.07
N TRP A 112 2.77 -10.90 14.48
CA TRP A 112 3.33 -12.20 14.15
C TRP A 112 3.32 -12.48 12.63
N LEU A 113 2.30 -12.01 11.91
CA LEU A 113 2.25 -12.09 10.45
C LEU A 113 3.32 -11.21 9.82
N SER A 114 3.51 -10.01 10.35
CA SER A 114 4.56 -9.09 9.88
C SER A 114 5.97 -9.67 10.11
N CYS A 115 6.20 -10.29 11.27
CA CYS A 115 7.46 -10.99 11.59
C CYS A 115 7.74 -12.17 10.67
N LYS A 116 6.71 -12.87 10.17
CA LYS A 116 6.89 -13.94 9.17
C LYS A 116 7.46 -13.43 7.84
N TRP A 117 7.14 -12.20 7.45
CA TRP A 117 7.64 -11.59 6.21
C TRP A 117 9.03 -10.97 6.33
N TYR A 118 9.50 -10.71 7.55
CA TYR A 118 10.76 -10.02 7.83
C TYR A 118 12.02 -10.80 7.40
N PRO A 119 12.14 -12.14 7.59
CA PRO A 119 13.29 -12.90 7.08
C PRO A 119 13.29 -12.96 5.54
N THR A 120 12.11 -13.12 4.94
CA THR A 120 11.93 -13.30 3.50
C THR A 120 12.32 -12.07 2.70
N SER A 121 12.14 -10.87 3.26
CA SER A 121 12.50 -9.60 2.63
C SER A 121 13.99 -9.26 2.74
N ASN A 122 14.67 -9.72 3.79
CA ASN A 122 16.12 -9.55 3.96
C ASN A 122 16.94 -10.47 3.03
N LEU A 123 16.36 -11.55 2.53
CA LEU A 123 16.99 -12.45 1.54
C LEU A 123 16.82 -11.98 0.08
N LEU A 124 16.01 -10.94 -0.16
CA LEU A 124 15.65 -10.44 -1.50
C LEU A 124 16.26 -9.07 -1.84
N ASN A 125 17.21 -8.56 -1.04
CA ASN A 125 17.99 -7.37 -1.37
C ASN A 125 19.46 -7.72 -1.61
#